data_AF-A0A9E6SA03-F1
#
_entry.id   AF-A0A9E6SA03-F1
#
_cell.length_a   1.000
_cell.length_b   1.000
_cell.length_c   1.000
_cell.angle_alpha   90.00
_cell.angle_beta   90.00
_cell.angle_gamma   90.00
#
_symmetry.space_group_name_H-M   'P 1'
#
loop_
_entity.id
_entity.type
_entity.pdbx_description
1 polymer ?
#
loop_
_entity_poly.entity_id
_entity_poly.type
_entity_poly.pdbx_seq_one_letter_code
_entity_poly.pdbx_strand_id
1 'polypeptide(L)'
;MRFRLSAGLFVRRAMLASLVVVAWWAQSASNLDVLQSSFQQRWGAPAQPRFENWRKLVGSLTESSDQDRIKRVNTFFNQQVQFGDDPVIWGQA
;
A
#
# COMPACT_ATOMS: atom_id res chain seq x y z
N MET A 1 48.92 -19.38 -16.83
CA MET A 1 48.38 -18.70 -15.62
C MET A 1 47.31 -17.65 -15.99
N ARG A 2 46.19 -18.02 -16.65
CA ARG A 2 45.15 -17.06 -17.12
C ARG A 2 43.69 -17.44 -16.78
N PHE A 3 43.43 -18.61 -16.20
CA PHE A 3 42.07 -19.12 -15.93
C PHE A 3 41.43 -18.66 -14.61
N ARG A 4 42.23 -18.16 -13.65
CA ARG A 4 41.72 -17.74 -12.33
C ARG A 4 41.12 -16.33 -12.30
N LEU A 5 41.52 -15.46 -13.23
CA LEU A 5 41.00 -14.08 -13.32
C LEU A 5 39.57 -14.02 -13.89
N SER A 6 39.23 -14.91 -14.83
CA SER A 6 37.91 -14.94 -15.45
C SER A 6 36.83 -15.52 -14.53
N ALA A 7 37.16 -16.56 -13.73
CA ALA A 7 36.23 -17.14 -12.76
C ALA A 7 35.77 -16.13 -11.69
N GLY A 8 36.68 -15.29 -11.18
CA GLY A 8 36.34 -14.23 -10.24
C GLY A 8 35.42 -13.14 -10.83
N LEU A 9 35.58 -12.83 -12.11
CA LEU A 9 34.72 -11.87 -12.81
C LEU A 9 33.31 -12.42 -13.05
N PHE A 10 33.19 -13.71 -13.36
CA PHE A 10 31.90 -14.40 -13.51
C PHE A 10 31.13 -14.49 -12.19
N VAL A 11 31.80 -14.87 -11.09
CA VAL A 11 31.16 -14.92 -9.75
C VAL A 11 30.70 -13.53 -9.31
N ARG A 12 31.51 -12.49 -9.54
CA ARG A 12 31.17 -11.12 -9.17
C ARG A 12 30.00 -10.57 -9.98
N ARG A 13 29.90 -10.91 -11.27
CA ARG A 13 28.74 -10.58 -12.13
C ARG A 13 27.48 -11.31 -11.70
N ALA A 14 27.58 -12.60 -11.35
CA ALA A 14 26.45 -13.38 -10.85
C ALA A 14 25.93 -12.83 -9.50
N MET A 15 26.83 -12.44 -8.60
CA MET A 15 26.47 -11.79 -7.34
C MET A 15 25.76 -10.46 -7.56
N LEU A 16 26.29 -9.60 -8.44
CA LEU A 16 25.62 -8.33 -8.78
C LEU A 16 24.25 -8.53 -9.40
N ALA A 17 24.09 -9.51 -10.29
CA ALA A 17 22.80 -9.86 -10.88
C ALA A 17 21.80 -10.33 -9.81
N SER A 18 22.24 -11.17 -8.87
CA SER A 18 21.38 -11.63 -7.76
C SER A 18 20.96 -10.48 -6.84
N LEU A 19 21.82 -9.49 -6.63
CA LEU A 19 21.54 -8.30 -5.82
C LEU A 19 20.52 -7.37 -6.51
N VAL A 20 20.61 -7.23 -7.83
CA VAL A 20 19.63 -6.49 -8.64
C VAL A 20 18.27 -7.18 -8.63
N VAL A 21 18.24 -8.51 -8.74
CA VAL A 21 16.99 -9.28 -8.63
C VAL A 21 16.38 -9.06 -7.25
N VAL A 22 17.11 -9.27 -6.16
CA VAL A 22 16.59 -9.06 -4.79
C VAL A 22 16.11 -7.62 -4.57
N ALA A 23 16.80 -6.62 -5.11
CA ALA A 23 16.36 -5.22 -5.04
C ALA A 23 15.06 -4.96 -5.82
N TRP A 24 14.85 -5.64 -6.96
CA TRP A 24 13.58 -5.61 -7.68
C TRP A 24 12.43 -6.27 -6.90
N TRP A 25 12.69 -7.34 -6.16
CA TRP A 25 11.70 -7.99 -5.29
C TRP A 25 11.35 -7.14 -4.05
N ALA A 26 12.29 -6.36 -3.52
CA ALA A 26 12.10 -5.53 -2.32
C ALA A 26 11.20 -4.29 -2.54
N GLN A 27 10.90 -3.94 -3.80
CA GLN A 27 10.15 -2.74 -4.15
C GLN A 27 8.61 -2.88 -4.00
N SER A 28 8.09 -4.04 -3.60
CA SER A 28 6.67 -4.38 -3.85
C SER A 28 5.73 -4.40 -2.63
N ALA A 29 6.14 -3.95 -1.43
CA ALA A 29 5.15 -3.61 -0.41
C ALA A 29 4.75 -2.16 -0.62
N SER A 30 3.59 -1.92 -1.25
CA SER A 30 3.08 -0.55 -1.37
C SER A 30 2.80 -0.01 0.04
N ASN A 31 2.93 1.30 0.26
CA ASN A 31 2.56 1.91 1.56
C ASN A 31 1.14 1.51 2.01
N LEU A 32 0.25 1.21 1.06
CA LEU A 32 -1.12 0.75 1.32
C LEU A 32 -1.19 -0.67 1.87
N ASP A 33 -0.26 -1.57 1.52
CA ASP A 33 -0.21 -2.94 2.06
C ASP A 33 0.26 -2.93 3.52
N VAL A 34 1.20 -2.05 3.86
CA VAL A 34 1.64 -1.82 5.25
C VAL A 34 0.52 -1.17 6.08
N LEU A 35 -0.22 -0.22 5.49
CA LEU A 35 -1.39 0.35 6.13
C LEU A 35 -2.51 -0.70 6.33
N GLN A 36 -2.71 -1.60 5.38
CA GLN A 36 -3.70 -2.68 5.50
C GLN A 36 -3.38 -3.63 6.66
N SER A 37 -2.11 -4.04 6.80
CA SER A 37 -1.72 -4.95 7.88
C SER A 37 -1.87 -4.32 9.26
N SER A 38 -1.43 -3.06 9.43
CA SER A 38 -1.62 -2.31 10.68
C SER A 38 -3.10 -2.07 11.00
N PHE A 39 -3.92 -1.81 9.98
CA PHE A 39 -5.37 -1.67 10.13
C PHE A 39 -6.02 -2.98 10.60
N GLN A 40 -5.70 -4.09 9.95
CA GLN A 40 -6.20 -5.40 10.34
C GLN A 40 -5.77 -5.77 11.77
N GLN A 41 -4.53 -5.45 12.15
CA GLN A 41 -4.04 -5.70 13.50
C GLN A 41 -4.83 -4.92 14.56
N ARG A 42 -5.24 -3.69 14.26
CA ARG A 42 -5.94 -2.82 15.23
C ARG A 42 -7.44 -3.06 15.30
N TRP A 43 -8.10 -3.29 14.16
CA TRP A 43 -9.57 -3.36 14.07
C TRP A 43 -10.11 -4.74 13.67
N GLY A 44 -9.24 -5.68 13.33
CA GLY A 44 -9.61 -7.06 13.00
C GLY A 44 -10.25 -7.23 11.62
N ALA A 45 -10.58 -8.49 11.30
CA ALA A 45 -11.18 -8.88 10.04
C ALA A 45 -12.52 -8.17 9.68
N PRO A 46 -13.43 -7.86 10.63
CA PRO A 46 -14.70 -7.20 10.30
C PRO A 46 -14.54 -5.81 9.68
N ALA A 47 -13.44 -5.10 9.98
CA ALA A 47 -13.18 -3.78 9.44
C ALA A 47 -12.52 -3.83 8.04
N GLN A 48 -11.96 -4.98 7.66
CA GLN A 48 -11.19 -5.17 6.44
C GLN A 48 -11.91 -4.72 5.14
N PRO A 49 -13.21 -5.02 4.94
CA PRO A 49 -13.92 -4.56 3.74
C PRO A 49 -13.97 -3.04 3.60
N ARG A 50 -14.00 -2.28 4.71
CA ARG A 50 -14.02 -0.81 4.68
C ARG A 50 -12.70 -0.26 4.16
N PHE A 51 -11.59 -0.81 4.61
CA PHE A 51 -10.26 -0.44 4.14
C PHE A 51 -10.08 -0.76 2.65
N GLU A 52 -10.51 -1.94 2.20
CA GLU A 52 -10.42 -2.35 0.80
C GLU A 52 -11.24 -1.47 -0.13
N ASN A 53 -12.45 -1.08 0.29
CA ASN A 53 -13.30 -0.17 -0.48
C ASN A 53 -12.68 1.22 -0.61
N TRP A 54 -12.09 1.74 0.46
CA TRP A 54 -11.33 2.99 0.41
C TRP A 54 -10.11 2.88 -0.51
N ARG A 55 -9.35 1.79 -0.43
CA ARG A 55 -8.19 1.54 -1.31
C ARG A 55 -8.59 1.51 -2.79
N LYS A 56 -9.71 0.85 -3.11
CA LYS A 56 -10.27 0.82 -4.47
C LYS A 56 -10.66 2.23 -4.95
N LEU A 57 -11.30 3.03 -4.09
CA LEU A 57 -11.60 4.43 -4.41
C LEU A 57 -10.31 5.19 -4.77
N VAL A 58 -9.31 5.18 -3.90
CA VAL A 58 -8.04 5.91 -4.12
C VAL A 58 -7.40 5.50 -5.45
N GLY A 59 -7.29 4.20 -5.72
CA GLY A 59 -6.73 3.71 -6.99
C GLY A 59 -7.53 4.13 -8.23
N SER A 60 -8.85 4.29 -8.11
CA SER A 60 -9.72 4.71 -9.20
C SER A 60 -9.71 6.22 -9.48
N LEU A 61 -9.01 7.01 -8.65
CA LEU A 61 -8.95 8.48 -8.75
C LEU A 61 -7.68 9.00 -9.43
N THR A 62 -6.71 8.13 -9.70
CA THR A 62 -5.40 8.51 -10.27
C THR A 62 -5.54 9.30 -11.56
N GLU A 63 -6.41 8.86 -12.48
CA GLU A 63 -6.65 9.50 -13.79
C GLU A 63 -7.84 10.48 -13.79
N SER A 64 -8.43 10.79 -12.64
CA SER A 64 -9.60 11.69 -12.54
C SER A 64 -9.20 13.16 -12.50
N SER A 65 -10.07 14.04 -13.01
CA SER A 65 -9.96 15.49 -12.81
C SER A 65 -10.07 15.84 -11.31
N ASP A 66 -9.52 16.98 -10.89
CA ASP A 66 -9.60 17.39 -9.48
C ASP A 66 -11.04 17.60 -9.00
N GLN A 67 -11.91 18.13 -9.87
CA GLN A 67 -13.33 18.28 -9.56
C GLN A 67 -14.01 16.92 -9.33
N ASP A 68 -13.71 15.93 -10.18
CA ASP A 68 -14.25 14.58 -10.02
C ASP A 68 -13.70 13.89 -8.78
N ARG A 69 -12.43 14.11 -8.44
CA ARG A 69 -11.82 13.61 -7.21
C ARG A 69 -12.57 14.11 -5.99
N ILE A 70 -12.76 15.42 -5.86
CA ILE A 70 -13.49 16.02 -4.73
C ILE A 70 -14.90 15.43 -4.62
N LYS A 71 -15.64 15.37 -5.74
CA LYS A 71 -17.01 14.85 -5.75
C LYS A 71 -17.08 13.39 -5.32
N ARG A 72 -16.21 12.53 -5.88
CA ARG A 72 -16.21 11.08 -5.61
C ARG A 72 -15.76 10.76 -4.19
N VAL A 73 -14.76 11.47 -3.67
CA VAL A 73 -14.32 11.35 -2.27
C VAL A 73 -15.44 11.73 -1.31
N ASN A 74 -16.08 12.87 -1.53
CA ASN A 74 -17.18 13.33 -0.69
C ASN A 74 -18.36 12.33 -0.69
N THR A 75 -18.79 11.90 -1.87
CA THR A 75 -19.88 10.91 -2.00
C THR A 75 -19.54 9.60 -1.28
N PHE A 76 -18.30 9.12 -1.40
CA PHE A 76 -17.89 7.88 -0.72
C PHE A 76 -18.04 7.99 0.80
N PHE A 77 -17.50 9.04 1.42
CA PHE A 77 -17.58 9.17 2.88
C PHE A 77 -19.02 9.36 3.36
N ASN A 78 -19.81 10.15 2.64
CA ASN A 78 -21.23 10.35 2.95
C ASN A 78 -22.07 9.06 2.88
N GLN A 79 -21.60 8.04 2.14
CA GLN A 79 -22.28 6.73 2.04
C GLN A 79 -21.72 5.69 3.01
N GLN A 80 -20.43 5.76 3.35
CA GLN A 80 -19.73 4.71 4.11
C GLN A 80 -19.64 5.02 5.61
N VAL A 81 -19.79 6.29 6.02
CA VAL A 81 -19.66 6.72 7.42
C VAL A 81 -20.99 7.29 7.91
N GLN A 82 -21.49 6.74 9.01
CA GLN A 82 -22.66 7.28 9.68
C GLN A 82 -22.25 8.54 10.45
N PHE A 83 -23.06 9.59 10.33
CA PHE A 83 -22.91 10.78 11.14
C PHE A 83 -23.31 10.49 12.59
N GLY A 84 -22.53 11.00 13.54
CA GLY A 84 -22.84 10.95 14.95
C GLY A 84 -21.86 11.79 15.75
N ASP A 85 -22.26 12.16 16.96
CA ASP A 85 -21.49 13.04 17.82
C ASP A 85 -20.36 12.31 18.54
N ASP A 86 -19.24 12.99 18.75
CA ASP A 86 -18.04 12.42 19.38
C ASP A 86 -18.29 11.82 20.78
N PRO A 87 -19.08 12.43 21.69
CA PRO A 87 -19.37 11.81 22.98
C PRO A 87 -20.13 10.49 22.86
N VAL A 88 -20.97 10.34 21.83
CA VAL A 88 -21.76 9.13 21.59
C VAL A 88 -20.90 8.02 21.01
N ILE A 89 -20.00 8.35 20.08
CA ILE A 89 -19.17 7.36 19.37
C ILE A 89 -17.91 7.00 20.17
N TRP A 90 -17.26 7.99 20.78
CA TRP A 90 -15.93 7.85 21.39
C TRP A 90 -15.92 7.95 22.91
N GLY A 91 -17.02 8.39 23.53
CA GLY A 91 -17.09 8.54 24.99
C GLY A 91 -16.15 9.61 25.55
N GLN A 92 -15.75 10.58 24.73
CA GLN A 92 -14.90 11.70 25.13
C GLN A 92 -15.74 12.98 25.15
N ALA A 93 -15.62 13.74 26.24
CA ALA A 93 -16.26 15.04 26.43
C ALA A 93 -15.23 16.17 26.32
#